data_AF-A0A174VKK6-F1
#
_entry.id   AF-A0A174VKK6-F1
#
_cell.length_a   1.000
_cell.length_b   1.000
_cell.length_c   1.000
_cell.angle_alpha   90.00
_cell.angle_beta   90.00
_cell.angle_gamma   90.00
#
_symmetry.space_group_name_H-M   'P 1'
#
loop_
_entity.id
_entity.type
_entity.pdbx_description
1 polymer ?
#
loop_
_entity_poly.entity_id
_entity_poly.type
_entity_poly.pdbx_seq_one_letter_code
_entity_poly.pdbx_strand_id
1 'polypeptide(L)'
;MPKITLDEFCSHWVSRTSTRVMASRLEFNVFDFATAAGDYTRQQFLSSFASGGFNGSKWAPRTSKWGKRFTHPLMNDTGTLARSIQSEAGRTDIVGRRSDRTRIFRKGARYCMWTTEKSFPVKGKRGRSKERYGHYAAIHNTDPKFGLYTVNQYSTRRPVHRQFIGFSPKTDDYIAVHFIDMIFKGFPHQPL
;
A
#
# COMPACT_ATOMS: atom_id res chain seq x y z
N MET A 1 -10.73 6.27 -39.30
CA MET A 1 -10.31 5.04 -38.61
C MET A 1 -9.17 4.40 -39.40
N PRO A 2 -7.93 4.37 -38.89
CA PRO A 2 -6.91 3.51 -39.48
C PRO A 2 -7.35 2.05 -39.27
N LYS A 3 -7.56 1.33 -40.35
CA LYS A 3 -7.92 -0.09 -40.33
C LYS A 3 -6.61 -0.89 -40.41
N ILE A 4 -6.36 -1.75 -39.43
CA ILE A 4 -5.29 -2.74 -39.51
C ILE A 4 -5.77 -3.94 -40.34
N THR A 5 -4.85 -4.60 -41.02
CA THR A 5 -5.09 -5.87 -41.71
C THR A 5 -5.24 -7.02 -40.72
N LEU A 6 -5.84 -8.13 -41.15
CA LEU A 6 -5.93 -9.35 -40.34
C LEU A 6 -4.54 -9.89 -39.96
N ASP A 7 -3.57 -9.78 -40.86
CA ASP A 7 -2.20 -10.22 -40.62
C ASP A 7 -1.49 -9.33 -39.60
N GLU A 8 -1.67 -8.01 -39.67
CA GLU A 8 -1.17 -7.07 -38.66
C GLU A 8 -1.78 -7.38 -37.29
N PHE A 9 -3.10 -7.61 -37.22
CA PHE A 9 -3.76 -8.04 -35.98
C PHE A 9 -3.14 -9.34 -35.45
N CYS A 10 -3.08 -10.39 -36.26
CA CYS A 10 -2.52 -11.68 -35.86
C CYS A 10 -1.05 -11.58 -35.40
N SER A 11 -0.24 -10.75 -36.07
CA SER A 11 1.16 -10.51 -35.72
C SER A 11 1.35 -9.84 -34.35
N HIS A 12 0.37 -9.06 -33.89
CA HIS A 12 0.39 -8.51 -32.54
C HIS A 12 0.18 -9.60 -31.49
N TRP A 13 -0.70 -10.58 -31.75
CA TRP A 13 -1.07 -11.62 -30.78
C TRP A 13 -0.06 -12.77 -30.67
N VAL A 14 0.53 -13.18 -31.79
CA VAL A 14 1.39 -14.38 -31.87
C VAL A 14 2.65 -14.03 -32.67
N SER A 15 3.82 -14.22 -32.06
CA SER A 15 5.08 -14.18 -32.81
C SER A 15 5.18 -15.41 -33.72
N ARG A 16 6.03 -15.38 -34.77
CA ARG A 16 6.36 -16.54 -35.62
C ARG A 16 6.81 -17.80 -34.82
N THR A 17 7.09 -17.68 -33.53
CA THR A 17 7.58 -18.72 -32.62
C THR A 17 6.56 -19.19 -31.56
N SER A 18 5.25 -19.16 -31.84
CA SER A 18 4.20 -19.72 -30.96
C SER A 18 4.15 -19.10 -29.55
N THR A 19 4.67 -17.89 -29.36
CA THR A 19 4.62 -17.17 -28.08
C THR A 19 3.52 -16.11 -28.10
N ARG A 20 2.69 -16.05 -27.04
CA ARG A 20 1.60 -15.07 -26.90
C ARG A 20 2.16 -13.72 -26.44
N VAL A 21 2.51 -12.85 -27.38
CA VAL A 21 3.20 -11.57 -27.12
C VAL A 21 2.32 -10.58 -26.34
N MET A 22 1.05 -10.39 -26.74
CA MET A 22 0.14 -9.49 -26.03
C MET A 22 -0.15 -9.93 -24.59
N ALA A 23 -0.32 -11.23 -24.34
CA ALA A 23 -0.56 -11.73 -22.99
C ALA A 23 0.63 -11.44 -22.07
N SER A 24 1.86 -11.68 -22.56
CA SER A 24 3.08 -11.35 -21.81
C SER A 24 3.25 -9.84 -21.60
N ARG A 25 2.89 -9.02 -22.59
CA ARG A 25 2.93 -7.56 -22.47
C ARG A 25 1.92 -7.05 -21.45
N LEU A 26 0.68 -7.54 -21.46
CA LEU A 26 -0.32 -7.18 -20.46
C LEU A 26 0.15 -7.55 -19.06
N GLU A 27 0.67 -8.78 -18.88
CA GLU A 27 1.20 -9.24 -17.58
C GLU A 27 2.33 -8.32 -17.08
N PHE A 28 3.25 -7.92 -17.97
CA PHE A 28 4.33 -7.00 -17.66
C PHE A 28 3.81 -5.60 -17.30
N ASN A 29 2.93 -5.03 -18.14
CA ASN A 29 2.35 -3.71 -17.94
C ASN A 29 1.53 -3.62 -16.64
N VAL A 30 0.76 -4.66 -16.31
CA VAL A 30 0.02 -4.75 -15.04
C VAL A 30 0.97 -4.78 -13.85
N PHE A 31 2.12 -5.45 -13.97
CA PHE A 31 3.15 -5.43 -12.93
C PHE A 31 3.78 -4.04 -12.75
N ASP A 32 4.11 -3.37 -13.85
CA ASP A 32 4.66 -2.01 -13.83
C ASP A 32 3.65 -1.02 -13.24
N PHE A 33 2.39 -1.10 -13.65
CA PHE A 33 1.29 -0.33 -13.09
C PHE A 33 1.18 -0.53 -11.58
N ALA A 34 1.10 -1.79 -11.11
CA ALA A 34 0.95 -2.08 -9.69
C ALA A 34 2.16 -1.59 -8.88
N THR A 35 3.36 -1.65 -9.45
CA THR A 35 4.59 -1.16 -8.83
C THR A 35 4.58 0.36 -8.72
N ALA A 36 4.29 1.07 -9.81
CA ALA A 36 4.23 2.54 -9.82
C ALA A 36 3.14 3.09 -8.90
N ALA A 37 1.93 2.52 -8.95
CA ALA A 37 0.83 2.87 -8.06
C ALA A 37 1.19 2.61 -6.58
N GLY A 38 1.85 1.48 -6.30
CA GLY A 38 2.35 1.14 -4.97
C GLY A 38 3.40 2.10 -4.45
N ASP A 39 4.40 2.44 -5.26
CA ASP A 39 5.46 3.38 -4.91
C ASP A 39 4.92 4.78 -4.65
N TYR A 40 3.98 5.26 -5.48
CA TYR A 40 3.30 6.52 -5.25
C TYR A 40 2.55 6.51 -3.92
N THR A 41 1.79 5.45 -3.66
CA THR A 41 1.05 5.30 -2.39
C THR A 41 2.00 5.29 -1.19
N ARG A 42 3.13 4.59 -1.28
CA ARG A 42 4.18 4.60 -0.26
C ARG A 42 4.72 6.00 0.01
N GLN A 43 4.96 6.78 -1.04
CA GLN A 43 5.41 8.18 -0.92
C GLN A 43 4.36 9.05 -0.22
N GLN A 44 3.07 8.85 -0.48
CA GLN A 44 2.00 9.54 0.25
C GLN A 44 1.98 9.19 1.74
N PHE A 45 2.28 7.94 2.11
CA PHE A 45 2.40 7.54 3.51
C PHE A 45 3.62 8.19 4.18
N LEU A 46 4.77 8.19 3.52
CA LEU A 46 5.98 8.82 4.06
C LEU A 46 5.81 10.34 4.20
N SER A 47 5.22 11.00 3.20
CA SER A 47 4.98 12.44 3.23
C SER A 47 3.97 12.85 4.31
N SER A 48 3.09 11.93 4.74
CA SER A 48 2.13 12.18 5.82
C SER A 48 2.78 12.62 7.13
N PHE A 49 3.98 12.10 7.43
CA PHE A 49 4.74 12.46 8.63
C PHE A 49 5.26 13.89 8.59
N ALA A 50 5.69 14.36 7.43
CA ALA A 50 6.13 15.74 7.24
C ALA A 50 4.94 16.71 7.19
N SER A 51 3.84 16.31 6.55
CA SER A 51 2.64 17.13 6.42
C SER A 51 1.78 17.13 7.70
N GLY A 52 2.03 16.22 8.64
CA GLY A 52 1.28 16.10 9.89
C GLY A 52 -0.14 15.59 9.68
N GLY A 53 -0.37 14.81 8.64
CA GLY A 53 -1.69 14.34 8.25
C GLY A 53 -1.63 13.39 7.06
N PHE A 54 -2.64 12.52 6.95
CA PHE A 54 -2.74 11.57 5.85
C PHE A 54 -3.99 11.87 5.03
N ASN A 55 -3.88 11.74 3.71
CA ASN A 55 -5.03 11.88 2.80
C ASN A 55 -5.80 13.21 2.96
N GLY A 56 -5.07 14.33 3.13
CA GLY A 56 -5.67 15.66 3.33
C GLY A 56 -6.20 15.94 4.74
N SER A 57 -6.30 14.92 5.60
CA SER A 57 -6.74 15.08 6.99
C SER A 57 -5.55 15.29 7.93
N LYS A 58 -5.54 16.39 8.68
CA LYS A 58 -4.53 16.62 9.73
C LYS A 58 -4.75 15.66 10.89
N TRP A 59 -3.65 15.16 11.45
CA TRP A 59 -3.73 14.35 12.66
C TRP A 59 -4.15 15.21 13.85
N ALA A 60 -5.06 14.70 14.67
CA ALA A 60 -5.52 15.40 15.86
C ALA A 60 -4.37 15.60 16.87
N PRO A 61 -4.23 16.78 17.50
CA PRO A 61 -3.14 17.05 18.44
C PRO A 61 -3.17 16.14 19.67
N ARG A 62 -2.08 16.12 20.42
CA ARG A 62 -1.98 15.36 21.68
C ARG A 62 -2.70 16.11 22.79
N THR A 63 -3.67 15.45 23.42
CA THR A 63 -4.47 16.05 24.50
C THR A 63 -4.03 15.61 25.90
N SER A 64 -3.40 14.44 26.04
CA SER A 64 -3.00 13.90 27.35
C SER A 64 -1.85 14.68 27.98
N LYS A 65 -1.83 14.77 29.32
CA LYS A 65 -0.75 15.39 30.10
C LYS A 65 0.64 14.81 29.74
N TRP A 66 0.71 13.49 29.58
CA TRP A 66 1.92 12.80 29.12
C TRP A 66 2.30 13.11 27.68
N GLY A 67 1.32 13.21 26.77
CA GLY A 67 1.55 13.54 25.37
C GLY A 67 2.04 14.98 25.16
N LYS A 68 1.63 15.91 26.04
CA LYS A 68 2.11 17.30 26.07
C LYS A 68 3.50 17.46 26.68
N ARG A 69 3.93 16.50 27.53
CA ARG A 69 5.24 16.54 28.22
C ARG A 69 6.43 16.31 27.26
N PHE A 70 6.24 15.55 26.18
CA PHE A 70 7.30 15.29 25.20
C PHE A 70 7.09 16.14 23.95
N THR A 71 7.99 17.08 23.72
CA THR A 71 8.01 17.97 22.56
C THR A 71 8.58 17.26 21.35
N HIS A 72 7.71 16.69 20.52
CA HIS A 72 8.09 16.16 19.22
C HIS A 72 6.90 16.32 18.25
N PRO A 73 7.14 16.36 16.93
CA PRO A 73 6.05 16.48 15.96
C PRO A 73 5.06 15.32 16.08
N LEU A 74 3.80 15.58 15.76
CA LEU A 74 2.72 14.61 15.91
C LEU A 74 3.00 13.34 15.07
N MET A 75 2.80 12.15 15.66
CA MET A 75 3.19 10.84 15.08
C MET A 75 4.68 10.66 14.78
N ASN A 76 5.54 11.60 15.15
CA ASN A 76 6.97 11.55 14.90
C ASN A 76 7.75 11.82 16.20
N ASP A 77 7.97 10.77 17.01
CA ASP A 77 8.79 10.83 18.22
C ASP A 77 10.28 10.65 17.91
N THR A 78 10.64 9.44 17.47
CA THR A 78 12.02 9.07 17.10
C THR A 78 12.20 8.99 15.57
N GLY A 79 11.12 9.15 14.80
CA GLY A 79 11.08 8.86 13.36
C GLY A 79 11.17 7.36 13.00
N THR A 80 11.23 6.44 13.98
CA THR A 80 11.37 5.01 13.72
C THR A 80 10.24 4.46 12.86
N LEU A 81 9.00 4.86 13.13
CA LEU A 81 7.84 4.39 12.37
C LEU A 81 7.99 4.71 10.87
N ALA A 82 8.23 5.98 10.53
CA ALA A 82 8.43 6.39 9.14
C ALA A 82 9.62 5.67 8.46
N ARG A 83 10.75 5.52 9.16
CA ARG A 83 11.93 4.82 8.64
C ARG A 83 11.75 3.31 8.47
N SER A 84 10.77 2.72 9.17
CA SER A 84 10.50 1.29 9.15
C SER A 84 9.43 0.87 8.14
N ILE A 85 8.91 1.80 7.33
CA ILE A 85 7.99 1.46 6.23
C ILE A 85 8.76 0.68 5.17
N GLN A 86 8.36 -0.58 4.99
CA GLN A 86 8.88 -1.50 3.99
C GLN A 86 7.85 -1.69 2.87
N SER A 87 8.34 -2.10 1.71
CA SER A 87 7.50 -2.41 0.57
C SER A 87 8.12 -3.51 -0.28
N GLU A 88 7.27 -4.26 -0.97
CA GLU A 88 7.68 -5.30 -1.91
C GLU A 88 6.67 -5.38 -3.05
N ALA A 89 7.17 -5.25 -4.28
CA ALA A 89 6.43 -5.58 -5.48
C ALA A 89 6.64 -7.07 -5.80
N GLY A 90 5.58 -7.76 -6.19
CA GLY A 90 5.64 -9.18 -6.51
C GLY A 90 4.68 -9.56 -7.62
N ARG A 91 5.02 -10.63 -8.34
CA ARG A 91 4.11 -11.27 -9.28
C ARG A 91 3.42 -12.44 -8.59
N THR A 92 2.15 -12.61 -8.89
CA THR A 92 1.43 -13.85 -8.61
C THR A 92 1.50 -14.68 -9.88
N ASP A 93 2.07 -15.86 -9.80
CA ASP A 93 2.14 -16.81 -10.92
C ASP A 93 1.79 -18.21 -10.41
N ILE A 94 0.48 -18.45 -10.25
CA ILE A 94 -0.05 -19.73 -9.80
C ILE A 94 -0.57 -20.46 -11.03
N VAL A 95 0.16 -21.49 -11.43
CA VAL A 95 -0.23 -22.40 -12.52
C VAL A 95 -0.14 -23.82 -12.00
N GLY A 96 -1.22 -24.59 -12.11
CA GLY A 96 -1.22 -25.97 -11.64
C GLY A 96 -2.59 -26.63 -11.68
N ARG A 97 -2.79 -27.63 -10.82
CA ARG A 97 -4.08 -28.30 -10.60
C ARG A 97 -4.40 -28.35 -9.12
N ARG A 98 -5.68 -28.27 -8.77
CA ARG A 98 -6.18 -28.52 -7.41
C ARG A 98 -6.16 -30.03 -7.12
N SER A 99 -6.43 -30.39 -5.87
CA SER A 99 -6.62 -31.79 -5.45
C SER A 99 -7.74 -32.51 -6.22
N ASP A 100 -8.79 -31.79 -6.62
CA ASP A 100 -9.89 -32.29 -7.47
C ASP A 100 -9.54 -32.36 -8.97
N ARG A 101 -8.26 -32.16 -9.33
CA ARG A 101 -7.71 -32.11 -10.70
C ARG A 101 -8.18 -30.94 -11.56
N THR A 102 -8.99 -30.02 -11.05
CA THR A 102 -9.37 -28.80 -11.78
C THR A 102 -8.16 -27.90 -12.00
N ARG A 103 -8.14 -27.19 -13.13
CA ARG A 103 -7.01 -26.33 -13.52
C ARG A 103 -6.99 -25.08 -12.65
N ILE A 104 -5.81 -24.71 -12.15
CA ILE A 104 -5.56 -23.42 -11.49
C ILE A 104 -4.74 -22.57 -12.44
N PHE A 105 -5.24 -21.37 -12.70
CA PHE A 105 -4.51 -20.34 -13.41
C PHE A 105 -4.83 -18.99 -12.76
N ARG A 106 -3.84 -18.43 -12.06
CA ARG A 106 -3.93 -17.08 -11.48
C ARG A 106 -2.61 -16.38 -11.70
N LYS A 107 -2.63 -15.41 -12.60
CA LYS A 107 -1.55 -14.45 -12.80
C LYS A 107 -1.97 -13.08 -12.32
N GLY A 108 -1.03 -12.31 -11.80
CA GLY A 108 -1.32 -10.95 -11.35
C GLY A 108 -0.09 -10.26 -10.79
N ALA A 109 -0.29 -9.02 -10.35
CA ALA A 109 0.71 -8.24 -9.67
C ALA A 109 0.20 -7.86 -8.27
N ARG A 110 1.11 -7.78 -7.30
CA ARG A 110 0.84 -7.30 -5.95
C ARG A 110 1.92 -6.29 -5.57
N TYR A 111 1.50 -5.29 -4.80
CA TYR A 111 2.42 -4.42 -4.08
C TYR A 111 2.03 -4.45 -2.61
N CYS A 112 2.91 -4.95 -1.77
CA CYS A 112 2.69 -5.06 -0.34
C CYS A 112 3.48 -3.96 0.36
N MET A 113 2.84 -3.31 1.33
CA MET A 113 3.46 -2.33 2.22
C MET A 113 3.16 -2.70 3.65
N TRP A 114 4.16 -2.58 4.51
CA TRP A 114 4.02 -2.83 5.92
C TRP A 114 5.05 -2.04 6.71
N THR A 115 4.91 -2.05 8.02
CA THR A 115 5.86 -1.41 8.92
C THR A 115 6.55 -2.50 9.73
N THR A 116 7.84 -2.34 9.96
CA THR A 116 8.62 -3.24 10.83
C THR A 116 8.97 -2.56 12.16
N GLU A 117 8.24 -1.50 12.53
CA GLU A 117 8.56 -0.78 13.75
C GLU A 117 8.39 -1.68 14.97
N LYS A 118 9.37 -1.60 15.86
CA LYS A 118 9.31 -2.26 17.16
C LYS A 118 9.18 -1.18 18.21
N SER A 119 8.07 -1.22 18.95
CA SER A 119 7.90 -0.35 20.12
C SER A 119 8.68 -0.91 21.31
N PHE A 120 9.91 -0.42 21.51
CA PHE A 120 10.66 -0.70 22.72
C PHE A 120 10.33 0.31 23.84
N PRO A 121 10.33 -0.12 25.12
CA PRO A 121 10.23 0.80 26.23
C PRO A 121 11.43 1.74 26.24
N VAL A 122 11.16 3.04 26.37
CA VAL A 122 12.19 4.07 26.48
C VAL A 122 12.00 4.75 27.83
N LYS A 123 13.06 4.75 28.65
CA LYS A 123 13.03 5.36 29.99
C LYS A 123 12.51 6.78 29.88
N GLY A 124 11.48 7.07 30.68
CA GLY A 124 10.88 8.40 30.73
C GLY A 124 9.94 8.75 29.58
N LYS A 125 9.70 7.90 28.56
CA LYS A 125 8.74 8.17 27.47
C LYS A 125 7.59 7.17 27.42
N ARG A 126 7.91 5.88 27.24
CA ARG A 126 6.91 4.81 26.99
C ARG A 126 7.21 3.56 27.82
N GLY A 127 6.17 3.00 28.41
CA GLY A 127 6.24 1.75 29.17
C GLY A 127 6.37 0.50 28.28
N ARG A 128 6.66 -0.64 28.91
CA ARG A 128 6.78 -1.94 28.25
C ARG A 128 5.40 -2.42 27.77
N SER A 129 5.31 -2.80 26.49
CA SER A 129 4.12 -3.50 25.97
C SER A 129 4.11 -4.94 26.52
N LYS A 130 2.92 -5.48 26.82
CA LYS A 130 2.77 -6.90 27.23
C LYS A 130 3.23 -7.85 26.12
N GLU A 131 3.02 -7.46 24.88
CA GLU A 131 3.61 -8.11 23.71
C GLU A 131 4.96 -7.47 23.38
N ARG A 132 6.00 -8.29 23.17
CA ARG A 132 7.41 -7.90 23.05
C ARG A 132 7.66 -6.82 21.97
N TYR A 133 6.79 -6.75 20.96
CA TYR A 133 6.81 -5.75 19.89
C TYR A 133 5.43 -5.07 19.83
N GLY A 134 5.25 -4.01 20.60
CA GLY A 134 3.96 -3.32 20.67
C GLY A 134 3.57 -2.61 19.37
N HIS A 135 2.30 -2.75 18.98
CA HIS A 135 1.69 -2.32 17.73
C HIS A 135 1.44 -0.81 17.61
N TYR A 136 2.49 0.01 17.51
CA TYR A 136 2.28 1.45 17.35
C TYR A 136 1.51 1.77 16.06
N ALA A 137 1.86 1.11 14.97
CA ALA A 137 1.15 1.19 13.70
C ALA A 137 -0.30 0.73 13.81
N ALA A 138 -0.57 -0.42 14.44
CA ALA A 138 -1.93 -0.93 14.53
C ALA A 138 -2.84 -0.01 15.36
N ILE A 139 -2.35 0.51 16.50
CA ILE A 139 -3.13 1.46 17.31
C ILE A 139 -3.60 2.65 16.47
N HIS A 140 -2.78 3.13 15.53
CA HIS A 140 -3.06 4.32 14.76
C HIS A 140 -3.84 4.07 13.47
N ASN A 141 -3.78 2.87 12.88
CA ASN A 141 -4.47 2.53 11.62
C ASN A 141 -5.66 1.56 11.77
N THR A 142 -5.86 0.92 12.93
CA THR A 142 -7.04 0.09 13.15
C THR A 142 -8.29 0.97 13.16
N ASP A 143 -9.33 0.54 12.44
CA ASP A 143 -10.64 1.19 12.45
C ASP A 143 -11.22 1.20 13.88
N PRO A 144 -11.63 2.37 14.40
CA PRO A 144 -12.14 2.51 15.76
C PRO A 144 -13.25 1.53 16.14
N LYS A 145 -14.08 1.09 15.19
CA LYS A 145 -15.20 0.17 15.44
C LYS A 145 -14.75 -1.18 15.99
N PHE A 146 -13.54 -1.62 15.67
CA PHE A 146 -13.02 -2.90 16.16
C PHE A 146 -12.57 -2.83 17.62
N GLY A 147 -12.39 -1.64 18.20
CA GLY A 147 -12.17 -1.47 19.62
C GLY A 147 -11.00 -2.29 20.19
N LEU A 148 -9.93 -2.50 19.42
CA LEU A 148 -8.88 -3.47 19.77
C LEU A 148 -7.90 -2.96 20.83
N TYR A 149 -7.89 -1.65 21.12
CA TYR A 149 -6.89 -1.04 22.02
C TYR A 149 -7.49 -0.02 22.98
N THR A 150 -6.89 0.08 24.16
CA THR A 150 -7.13 1.14 25.15
C THR A 150 -5.86 1.94 25.38
N VAL A 151 -5.99 3.16 25.92
CA VAL A 151 -4.85 4.08 26.11
C VAL A 151 -3.78 3.56 27.08
N ASN A 152 -4.17 2.68 28.01
CA ASN A 152 -3.30 1.90 28.89
C ASN A 152 -4.08 0.74 29.52
N GLN A 153 -3.38 -0.14 30.23
CA GLN A 153 -3.96 -1.32 30.88
C GLN A 153 -4.94 -1.03 32.04
N TYR A 154 -5.02 0.22 32.50
CA TYR A 154 -5.86 0.65 33.63
C TYR A 154 -7.01 1.57 33.18
N SER A 155 -7.26 1.68 31.87
CA SER A 155 -8.28 2.59 31.33
C SER A 155 -9.09 1.89 30.26
N THR A 156 -10.40 2.14 30.27
CA THR A 156 -11.33 1.74 29.21
C THR A 156 -11.38 2.75 28.06
N ARG A 157 -10.69 3.90 28.20
CA ARG A 157 -10.70 4.97 27.21
C ARG A 157 -9.97 4.54 25.93
N ARG A 158 -10.58 4.85 24.79
CA ARG A 158 -10.01 4.60 23.45
C ARG A 158 -8.91 5.61 23.10
N PRO A 159 -7.82 5.19 22.43
CA PRO A 159 -6.84 6.10 21.90
C PRO A 159 -7.41 6.93 20.74
N VAL A 160 -6.87 8.13 20.54
CA VAL A 160 -7.17 8.93 19.34
C VAL A 160 -6.40 8.32 18.17
N HIS A 161 -7.13 7.86 17.16
CA HIS A 161 -6.58 7.25 15.95
C HIS A 161 -6.00 8.32 15.03
N ARG A 162 -4.91 7.98 14.35
CA ARG A 162 -4.14 8.90 13.49
C ARG A 162 -3.63 8.08 12.32
N GLN A 163 -4.52 7.77 11.40
CA GLN A 163 -4.20 6.94 10.27
C GLN A 163 -3.05 7.57 9.47
N PHE A 164 -2.05 6.77 9.13
CA PHE A 164 -0.89 7.20 8.34
C PHE A 164 -0.60 6.26 7.16
N ILE A 165 -1.27 5.10 7.12
CA ILE A 165 -1.31 4.17 6.00
C ILE A 165 -2.74 3.61 5.88
N GLY A 166 -3.18 3.40 4.65
CA GLY A 166 -4.45 2.78 4.32
C GLY A 166 -5.02 3.30 3.01
N PHE A 167 -6.24 2.86 2.71
CA PHE A 167 -6.96 3.26 1.50
C PHE A 167 -7.31 4.75 1.51
N SER A 168 -7.22 5.39 0.34
CA SER A 168 -7.38 6.82 0.19
C SER A 168 -7.99 7.11 -1.19
N PRO A 169 -9.22 7.64 -1.26
CA PRO A 169 -9.83 8.02 -2.52
C PRO A 169 -8.97 8.99 -3.31
N LYS A 170 -8.31 9.96 -2.66
CA LYS A 170 -7.40 10.91 -3.32
C LYS A 170 -6.21 10.22 -3.98
N THR A 171 -5.62 9.22 -3.32
CA THR A 171 -4.53 8.43 -3.90
C THR A 171 -5.04 7.58 -5.05
N ASP A 172 -6.21 6.96 -4.89
CA ASP A 172 -6.85 6.15 -5.93
C ASP A 172 -7.20 6.98 -7.18
N ASP A 173 -7.75 8.18 -7.01
CA ASP A 173 -8.06 9.13 -8.09
C ASP A 173 -6.78 9.54 -8.84
N TYR A 174 -5.69 9.83 -8.13
CA TYR A 174 -4.41 10.14 -8.76
C TYR A 174 -3.88 8.94 -9.56
N ILE A 175 -3.93 7.73 -8.98
CA ILE A 175 -3.50 6.51 -9.67
C ILE A 175 -4.34 6.29 -10.94
N ALA A 176 -5.65 6.53 -10.85
CA ALA A 176 -6.56 6.36 -11.97
C ALA A 176 -6.19 7.28 -13.14
N VAL A 177 -5.89 8.56 -12.85
CA VAL A 177 -5.55 9.56 -13.86
C VAL A 177 -4.13 9.36 -14.43
N HIS A 178 -3.17 8.95 -13.62
CA HIS A 178 -1.76 9.00 -14.01
C HIS A 178 -1.13 7.65 -14.38
N PHE A 179 -1.69 6.53 -13.92
CA PHE A 179 -1.04 5.23 -14.09
C PHE A 179 -1.87 4.20 -14.86
N ILE A 180 -3.20 4.34 -14.98
CA ILE A 180 -4.03 3.34 -15.70
C ILE A 180 -3.55 3.09 -17.12
N ASP A 181 -3.11 4.13 -17.84
CA ASP A 181 -2.62 4.01 -19.21
C ASP A 181 -1.39 3.10 -19.34
N MET A 182 -0.62 2.92 -18.25
CA MET A 182 0.52 1.99 -18.23
C MET A 182 0.09 0.56 -18.55
N ILE A 183 -1.12 0.15 -18.14
CA ILE A 183 -1.67 -1.20 -18.37
C ILE A 183 -1.75 -1.49 -19.88
N PHE A 184 -2.15 -0.49 -20.67
CA PHE A 184 -2.43 -0.63 -22.10
C PHE A 184 -1.27 -0.19 -22.99
N LYS A 185 -0.13 0.18 -22.40
CA LYS A 185 1.04 0.62 -23.16
C LYS A 185 1.47 -0.41 -24.21
N GLY A 186 1.53 0.01 -25.47
CA GLY A 186 1.94 -0.85 -26.59
C GLY A 186 0.86 -1.84 -27.05
N PHE A 187 -0.38 -1.70 -26.58
CA PHE A 187 -1.56 -2.28 -27.23
C PHE A 187 -1.98 -1.37 -28.39
N PRO A 188 -2.76 -1.84 -29.37
CA PRO A 188 -3.38 -0.95 -30.34
C PRO A 188 -4.38 -0.03 -29.61
N HIS A 189 -4.26 1.28 -29.79
CA HIS A 189 -5.15 2.29 -29.19
C HIS A 189 -5.57 3.28 -30.27
N GLN A 190 -6.84 3.71 -30.23
CA GLN A 190 -7.22 4.93 -30.94
C GLN A 190 -6.70 6.12 -30.13
N PRO A 191 -6.09 7.14 -30.76
CA PRO A 191 -5.99 8.44 -30.10
C PRO A 191 -7.43 8.91 -29.80
N LEU A 192 -7.67 9.30 -28.55
CA LEU A 192 -8.90 9.98 -28.13
C LEU A 192 -9.07 11.28 -28.90
#